data_AF-A0A940VNL3-F1
#
_entry.id   AF-A0A940VNL3-F1
#
_cell.length_a   1.000
_cell.length_b   1.000
_cell.length_c   1.000
_cell.angle_alpha   90.00
_cell.angle_beta   90.00
_cell.angle_gamma   90.00
#
_symmetry.space_group_name_H-M   'P 1'
#
loop_
_entity.id
_entity.type
_entity.pdbx_description
1 polymer ?
#
loop_
_entity_poly.entity_id
_entity_poly.type
_entity_poly.pdbx_seq_one_letter_code
_entity_poly.pdbx_strand_id
1 'polypeptide(L)'
;MGKKDFLIKYNITEDILRQANREGDILLAIYDDFLKRRVDFEPTAQYLAECLRKVEGVHSTKYRMKDPEHLLEKIIRKKRKNPELDITKDNYCDVITDLRELRYCICLKRTGKRFIAI
;
A
#
# COMPACT_ATOMS: atom_id res chain seq x y z
N MET A 1 -9.16 -12.35 -8.83
CA MET A 1 -8.99 -11.41 -9.95
C MET A 1 -8.10 -12.09 -10.98
N GLY A 2 -8.51 -12.20 -12.25
CA GLY A 2 -7.69 -12.88 -13.26
C GLY A 2 -6.51 -12.02 -13.71
N LYS A 3 -5.38 -12.64 -14.10
CA LYS A 3 -4.18 -11.95 -14.62
C LYS A 3 -4.53 -10.94 -15.73
N LYS A 4 -5.51 -11.27 -16.58
CA LYS A 4 -6.00 -10.42 -17.68
C LYS A 4 -6.74 -9.15 -17.21
N ASP A 5 -7.60 -9.26 -16.20
CA ASP A 5 -8.37 -8.12 -15.68
C ASP A 5 -7.45 -7.08 -15.01
N PHE A 6 -6.41 -7.58 -14.34
CA PHE A 6 -5.37 -6.76 -13.75
C PHE A 6 -4.64 -5.95 -14.83
N LEU A 7 -4.19 -6.59 -15.92
CA LEU A 7 -3.39 -5.95 -16.97
C LEU A 7 -4.13 -4.82 -17.71
N ILE A 8 -5.42 -5.01 -17.98
CA ILE A 8 -6.26 -4.01 -18.66
C ILE A 8 -6.47 -2.79 -17.76
N LYS A 9 -6.67 -2.98 -16.45
CA LYS A 9 -6.97 -1.90 -15.51
C LYS A 9 -5.83 -0.89 -15.33
N TYR A 10 -4.57 -1.33 -15.39
CA TYR A 10 -3.41 -0.45 -15.15
C TYR A 10 -2.77 0.11 -16.41
N ASN A 11 -3.42 -0.04 -17.57
CA ASN A 11 -2.87 0.40 -18.85
C ASN A 11 -1.44 -0.12 -19.07
N ILE A 12 -1.16 -1.32 -18.56
CA ILE A 12 0.10 -2.04 -18.76
C ILE A 12 -0.01 -2.59 -20.18
N THR A 13 0.39 -1.76 -21.15
CA THR A 13 0.34 -2.06 -22.59
C THR A 13 0.96 -3.44 -22.86
N GLU A 14 0.45 -4.15 -23.87
CA GLU A 14 0.97 -5.47 -24.32
C GLU A 14 2.49 -5.52 -24.48
N ASP A 15 3.16 -4.39 -24.68
CA ASP A 15 4.63 -4.27 -24.70
C ASP A 15 5.31 -4.57 -23.37
N ILE A 16 4.71 -4.18 -22.23
CA ILE A 16 5.21 -4.61 -20.92
C ILE A 16 4.99 -6.10 -20.77
N LEU A 17 3.83 -6.65 -21.18
CA LEU A 17 3.55 -8.10 -21.16
C LEU A 17 4.56 -8.94 -21.94
N ARG A 18 5.05 -8.44 -23.08
CA ARG A 18 6.06 -9.13 -23.91
C ARG A 18 7.45 -9.14 -23.27
N GLN A 19 7.80 -8.12 -22.48
CA GLN A 19 9.01 -8.13 -21.62
C GLN A 19 8.76 -8.82 -20.25
N ALA A 20 7.51 -8.89 -19.80
CA ALA A 20 7.11 -9.19 -18.41
C ALA A 20 6.76 -10.64 -18.14
N ASN A 21 7.22 -11.61 -18.94
CA ASN A 21 6.99 -13.01 -18.57
C ASN A 21 7.65 -13.35 -17.21
N ARG A 22 8.75 -12.67 -16.84
CA ARG A 22 9.36 -12.76 -15.50
C ARG A 22 8.92 -11.61 -14.57
N GLU A 23 8.79 -10.39 -15.07
CA GLU A 23 8.46 -9.22 -14.22
C GLU A 23 6.99 -9.18 -13.77
N GLY A 24 6.07 -9.64 -14.61
CA GLY A 24 4.64 -9.69 -14.30
C GLY A 24 4.33 -10.69 -13.19
N ASP A 25 5.05 -11.81 -13.16
CA ASP A 25 4.92 -12.80 -12.10
C ASP A 25 5.46 -12.27 -10.75
N ILE A 26 6.54 -11.49 -10.78
CA ILE A 26 7.06 -10.81 -9.58
C ILE A 26 6.06 -9.77 -9.06
N LEU A 27 5.47 -8.95 -9.94
CA LEU A 27 4.47 -7.95 -9.54
C LEU A 27 3.22 -8.60 -8.94
N LEU A 28 2.76 -9.72 -9.52
CA LEU A 28 1.63 -10.46 -8.98
C LEU A 28 1.96 -11.10 -7.62
N ALA A 29 3.17 -11.64 -7.46
CA ALA A 29 3.63 -12.18 -6.19
C ALA A 29 3.70 -11.10 -5.09
N ILE A 30 4.16 -9.89 -5.43
CA ILE A 30 4.16 -8.73 -4.51
C ILE A 30 2.72 -8.33 -4.15
N TYR A 31 1.82 -8.30 -5.12
CA TYR A 31 0.41 -7.97 -4.89
C TYR A 31 -0.26 -8.94 -3.92
N ASP A 32 -0.10 -10.24 -4.16
CA ASP A 32 -0.70 -11.28 -3.32
C ASP A 32 -0.09 -11.30 -1.91
N ASP A 33 1.21 -11.07 -1.79
CA ASP A 33 1.88 -10.93 -0.50
C ASP A 33 1.35 -9.72 0.29
N PHE A 34 1.25 -8.57 -0.37
CA PHE A 34 0.76 -7.34 0.24
C PHE A 34 -0.72 -7.45 0.64
N LEU A 35 -1.55 -8.12 -0.16
CA LEU A 35 -2.95 -8.39 0.19
C LEU A 35 -3.06 -9.25 1.46
N LYS A 36 -2.24 -10.30 1.58
CA LYS A 36 -2.23 -11.15 2.78
C LYS A 36 -1.83 -10.36 4.02
N ARG A 37 -0.72 -9.61 3.93
CA ARG A 37 -0.27 -8.73 5.02
C ARG A 37 -1.35 -7.74 5.44
N ARG A 38 -2.06 -7.15 4.49
CA ARG A 38 -3.16 -6.23 4.79
C ARG A 38 -4.27 -6.88 5.61
N VAL A 39 -4.66 -8.11 5.30
CA VAL A 39 -5.66 -8.85 6.07
C VAL A 39 -5.19 -9.07 7.51
N ASP A 40 -3.90 -9.34 7.70
CA ASP A 40 -3.33 -9.53 9.05
C ASP A 40 -3.21 -8.22 9.84
N PHE A 41 -2.89 -7.10 9.16
CA PHE A 41 -2.72 -5.80 9.81
C PHE A 41 -4.03 -5.06 10.08
N GLU A 42 -5.09 -5.33 9.33
CA GLU A 42 -6.37 -4.62 9.45
C GLU A 42 -7.00 -4.71 10.85
N PRO A 43 -7.05 -5.89 11.52
CA PRO A 43 -7.55 -6.00 12.89
C PRO A 43 -6.72 -5.19 13.89
N THR A 44 -5.38 -5.25 13.80
CA THR A 44 -4.49 -4.48 14.67
C THR A 44 -4.66 -2.98 14.44
N ALA A 45 -4.79 -2.57 13.19
CA ALA A 45 -5.00 -1.19 12.81
C ALA A 45 -6.29 -0.63 13.41
N GLN A 46 -7.38 -1.41 13.30
CA GLN A 46 -8.68 -1.08 13.86
C GLN A 46 -8.64 -1.01 15.38
N TYR A 47 -8.03 -2.01 16.04
CA TYR A 47 -7.89 -2.04 17.49
C TYR A 47 -7.18 -0.78 18.02
N LEU A 48 -6.06 -0.40 17.43
CA LEU A 48 -5.35 0.83 17.78
C LEU A 48 -6.20 2.08 17.53
N ALA A 49 -6.99 2.12 16.46
CA ALA A 49 -7.90 3.24 16.18
C ALA A 49 -8.99 3.38 17.25
N GLU A 50 -9.49 2.25 17.77
CA GLU A 50 -10.46 2.20 18.87
C GLU A 50 -9.84 2.62 20.20
N CYS A 51 -8.63 2.16 20.51
CA CYS A 51 -7.87 2.60 21.67
C CYS A 51 -7.66 4.13 21.65
N LEU A 52 -7.20 4.67 20.52
CA LEU A 52 -7.01 6.11 20.36
C LEU A 52 -8.31 6.92 20.50
N ARG A 53 -9.46 6.35 20.11
CA ARG A 53 -10.77 7.01 20.27
C ARG A 53 -11.19 7.15 21.73
N LYS A 54 -10.73 6.24 22.60
CA LYS A 54 -11.01 6.26 24.05
C LYS A 54 -10.16 7.28 24.79
N VAL A 55 -9.09 7.80 24.18
CA VAL A 55 -8.24 8.83 24.78
C VAL A 55 -9.02 10.12 24.95
N GLU A 56 -8.97 10.70 26.15
CA GLU A 56 -9.63 11.95 26.45
C GLU A 56 -9.11 13.09 25.55
N GLY A 57 -10.02 13.92 25.04
CA GLY A 57 -9.68 15.00 24.11
C GLY A 57 -9.62 14.58 22.63
N VAL A 58 -9.68 13.28 22.30
CA VAL A 58 -9.87 12.82 20.91
C VAL A 58 -11.34 12.91 20.52
N HIS A 59 -11.63 13.55 19.40
CA HIS A 59 -12.96 13.67 18.81
C HIS A 59 -13.24 12.51 17.84
N SER A 60 -12.31 12.22 16.95
CA SER A 60 -12.45 11.14 15.99
C SER A 60 -11.09 10.60 15.56
N THR A 61 -11.08 9.30 15.27
CA THR A 61 -9.93 8.57 14.74
C THR A 61 -10.34 7.91 13.43
N LYS A 62 -9.52 8.08 12.41
CA LYS A 62 -9.62 7.34 11.15
C LYS A 62 -8.24 6.80 10.83
N TYR A 63 -8.18 5.59 10.31
CA TYR A 63 -6.95 5.09 9.72
C TYR A 63 -7.15 4.88 8.24
N ARG A 64 -6.06 4.94 7.48
CA ARG A 64 -6.02 4.60 6.06
C ARG A 64 -4.90 3.60 5.86
N MET A 65 -5.24 2.48 5.22
CA MET A 65 -4.23 1.58 4.68
C MET A 65 -3.96 1.88 3.21
N LYS A 66 -2.73 1.64 2.79
CA LYS A 66 -2.33 1.87 1.40
C LYS A 66 -3.01 0.87 0.47
N ASP A 67 -3.46 1.37 -0.67
CA ASP A 67 -4.10 0.55 -1.68
C ASP A 67 -3.05 -0.35 -2.38
N PRO A 68 -3.27 -1.68 -2.46
CA PRO A 68 -2.45 -2.59 -3.27
C PRO A 68 -2.27 -2.12 -4.71
N GLU A 69 -3.30 -1.49 -5.29
CA GLU A 69 -3.28 -0.97 -6.65
C GLU A 69 -2.24 0.15 -6.81
N HIS A 70 -2.28 1.12 -5.90
CA HIS A 70 -1.34 2.23 -5.85
C HIS A 70 0.09 1.79 -5.47
N LEU A 71 0.25 0.66 -4.77
CA LEU A 71 1.56 0.09 -4.51
C LEU A 71 2.24 -0.33 -5.81
N LEU A 72 1.53 -1.08 -6.65
CA LEU A 72 2.05 -1.58 -7.92
C LEU A 72 2.36 -0.45 -8.90
N GLU A 73 1.49 0.56 -9.00
CA GLU A 73 1.77 1.76 -9.79
C GLU A 73 3.08 2.44 -9.36
N LYS A 74 3.34 2.49 -8.05
CA LYS A 74 4.56 3.07 -7.49
C LYS A 74 5.80 2.23 -7.81
N ILE A 75 5.69 0.91 -7.80
CA ILE A 75 6.76 -0.02 -8.21
C ILE A 75 7.08 0.21 -9.68
N ILE A 76 6.07 0.16 -10.56
CA ILE A 76 6.22 0.36 -12.01
C ILE A 76 6.86 1.73 -12.29
N ARG A 77 6.38 2.79 -11.63
CA ARG A 77 6.93 4.15 -11.78
C ARG A 77 8.38 4.25 -11.31
N LYS A 78 8.76 3.58 -10.20
CA LYS A 78 10.15 3.55 -9.74
C LYS A 78 11.06 2.79 -10.71
N LYS A 79 10.59 1.64 -11.21
CA LYS A 79 11.33 0.81 -12.16
C LYS A 79 11.51 1.51 -13.52
N ARG A 80 10.49 2.24 -14.00
CA ARG A 80 10.62 3.12 -15.18
C ARG A 80 11.65 4.23 -14.99
N LYS A 81 11.79 4.78 -13.78
CA LYS A 81 12.80 5.80 -13.49
C LYS A 81 14.21 5.23 -13.30
N ASN A 82 14.31 3.98 -12.85
CA ASN A 82 15.59 3.32 -12.61
C ASN A 82 15.46 1.83 -12.96
N PRO A 83 15.74 1.45 -14.23
CA PRO A 83 15.54 0.08 -14.72
C PRO A 83 16.42 -0.98 -14.03
N GLU A 84 17.55 -0.56 -13.46
CA GLU A 84 18.49 -1.45 -12.74
C GLU A 84 18.03 -1.81 -11.32
N LEU A 85 16.95 -1.19 -10.81
CA LEU A 85 16.38 -1.56 -9.52
C LEU A 85 15.73 -2.95 -9.61
N ASP A 86 16.34 -3.92 -8.94
CA ASP A 86 15.73 -5.23 -8.74
C ASP A 86 14.73 -5.16 -7.59
N ILE A 87 13.44 -5.28 -7.93
CA ILE A 87 12.33 -5.25 -6.96
C ILE A 87 11.68 -6.63 -6.97
N THR A 88 11.71 -7.30 -5.84
CA THR A 88 11.23 -8.65 -5.61
C THR A 88 10.21 -8.66 -4.46
N LYS A 89 9.54 -9.79 -4.27
CA LYS A 89 8.63 -10.02 -3.13
C LYS A 89 9.32 -9.80 -1.77
N ASP A 90 10.61 -10.05 -1.67
CA ASP A 90 11.30 -10.00 -0.39
C ASP A 90 11.86 -8.60 -0.07
N ASN A 91 12.06 -7.75 -1.09
CA ASN A 91 12.70 -6.45 -0.91
C ASN A 91 11.79 -5.23 -1.17
N TYR A 92 10.56 -5.43 -1.68
CA TYR A 92 9.71 -4.30 -2.08
C TYR A 92 9.34 -3.37 -0.91
N CYS A 93 9.25 -3.91 0.31
CA CYS A 93 9.02 -3.14 1.53
C CYS A 93 10.16 -2.16 1.82
N ASP A 94 11.41 -2.57 1.58
CA ASP A 94 12.60 -1.75 1.83
C ASP A 94 12.82 -0.73 0.71
N VAL A 95 12.65 -1.16 -0.54
CA VAL A 95 12.82 -0.30 -1.72
C VAL A 95 11.76 0.80 -1.78
N ILE A 96 10.55 0.50 -1.31
CA ILE A 96 9.48 1.49 -1.19
C ILE A 96 9.48 2.05 0.23
N THR A 97 10.34 3.05 0.44
CA THR A 97 10.43 3.78 1.73
C THR A 97 9.16 4.55 2.14
N ASP A 98 8.20 4.72 1.23
CA ASP A 98 6.86 5.29 1.52
C ASP A 98 5.78 4.21 1.43
N LEU A 99 6.12 3.00 1.84
CA LEU A 99 5.22 1.90 2.17
C LEU A 99 4.82 2.04 3.65
N ARG A 100 4.49 3.28 4.06
CA ARG A 100 3.76 3.55 5.30
C ARG A 100 2.39 2.92 5.12
N GLU A 101 2.28 1.65 5.48
CA GLU A 101 1.12 0.80 5.19
C GLU A 101 -0.13 1.30 5.89
N LEU A 102 0.05 2.06 6.98
CA LEU A 102 -1.00 2.53 7.86
C LEU A 102 -0.73 3.97 8.28
N ARG A 103 -1.74 4.83 8.15
CA ARG A 103 -1.71 6.21 8.68
C ARG A 103 -2.92 6.45 9.54
N TYR A 104 -2.73 7.09 10.68
CA TYR A 104 -3.80 7.52 11.57
C TYR A 104 -4.02 9.02 11.45
N CYS A 105 -5.28 9.40 11.23
CA CYS A 105 -5.77 10.77 11.32
C CYS A 105 -6.57 10.90 12.61
N ILE A 106 -6.10 11.75 13.52
CA ILE A 106 -6.71 12.01 14.82
C ILE A 106 -7.19 13.46 14.84
N CYS A 107 -8.47 13.67 15.15
CA CYS A 107 -9.02 15.02 15.38
C CYS A 107 -9.20 15.24 16.88
N LEU A 108 -8.75 16.38 17.42
CA LEU A 108 -8.92 16.71 18.84
C LEU A 108 -10.14 17.62 19.09
N LYS A 109 -10.86 17.38 20.18
CA LYS A 109 -12.06 18.13 20.60
C LYS A 109 -11.78 19.61 20.88
N ARG A 110 -10.64 19.94 21.49
CA ARG A 110 -10.36 21.29 22.01
C ARG A 110 -9.88 22.31 20.97
N THR A 111 -9.29 21.87 19.87
CA THR A 111 -8.55 22.77 18.96
C THR A 111 -8.97 22.64 17.49
N GLY A 112 -9.79 21.65 17.14
CA GLY A 112 -10.10 21.32 15.74
C GLY A 112 -8.88 20.88 14.91
N LYS A 113 -7.70 20.76 15.54
CA LYS A 113 -6.45 20.37 14.89
C LYS A 113 -6.47 18.88 14.56
N ARG A 114 -5.95 18.55 13.39
CA ARG A 114 -5.78 17.18 12.88
C ARG A 114 -4.32 16.79 13.02
N PHE A 115 -4.06 15.66 13.64
CA PHE A 115 -2.73 15.06 13.74
C PHE A 115 -2.66 13.85 12.83
N ILE A 116 -1.56 13.72 12.10
CA ILE A 116 -1.25 12.55 11.28
C ILE A 116 -0.16 11.78 12.01
N ALA A 117 -0.48 10.60 12.53
CA ALA A 117 0.50 9.65 13.05
C ALA A 117 0.81 8.63 11.95
N ILE A 118 2.10 8.34 11.79
CA ILE A 118 2.63 7.47 10.73
C ILE A 118 3.60 6.48 11.34
#